data_AF-A0A644W7W6-F1
#
_entry.id   AF-A0A644W7W6-F1
#
_cell.length_a   1.000
_cell.length_b   1.000
_cell.length_c   1.000
_cell.angle_alpha   90.00
_cell.angle_beta   90.00
_cell.angle_gamma   90.00
#
_symmetry.space_group_name_H-M   'P 1'
#
loop_
_entity.id
_entity.type
_entity.pdbx_description
1 polymer ?
#
loop_
_entity_poly.entity_id
_entity_poly.type
_entity_poly.pdbx_seq_one_letter_code
_entity_poly.pdbx_strand_id
1 'polypeptide(L)'
;MQQAVEYRRKGLISGGVLLELLISTQLGFVVMLASMLLGLPVWVNVLLLVGTITAVLHVCSAEIHYRVDADGLTRFIEPRVLKSKQLRRLTHIDWSRIESYTVDHDRNRSWQAYPYLLIKGKEPSFQWKIAGTSMEDAAFDRFVHSFVQSIPSGGALDQEPPSERSFQPSKQPIQQRRGFYRTKRAKLLALLFVALDVIIVFGVWTGSLSLSQTGMYRLVAVLLPGTVYVLYRTLHR
;
A
#
# COMPACT_ATOMS: atom_id res chain seq x y z
N MET A 1 13.47 -28.77 -9.19
CA MET A 1 13.30 -28.18 -7.83
C MET A 1 13.49 -26.67 -7.94
N GLN A 2 12.41 -25.89 -8.08
CA GLN A 2 12.53 -24.43 -8.08
C GLN A 2 12.76 -23.96 -6.64
N GLN A 3 13.83 -23.20 -6.40
CA GLN A 3 14.09 -22.58 -5.09
C GLN A 3 12.93 -21.62 -4.78
N ALA A 4 12.31 -21.78 -3.60
CA ALA A 4 11.27 -20.86 -3.14
C ALA A 4 11.87 -19.46 -2.99
N VAL A 5 11.47 -18.53 -3.85
CA VAL A 5 11.95 -17.14 -3.81
C VAL A 5 11.24 -16.41 -2.68
N GLU A 6 12.03 -15.94 -1.71
CA GLU A 6 11.55 -15.22 -0.54
C GLU A 6 11.90 -13.72 -0.64
N TYR A 7 10.94 -12.85 -0.32
CA TYR A 7 11.16 -11.41 -0.19
C TYR A 7 10.92 -10.96 1.24
N ARG A 8 11.88 -10.23 1.81
CA ARG A 8 11.86 -9.76 3.20
C ARG A 8 11.76 -8.26 3.28
N ARG A 9 10.95 -7.78 4.22
CA ARG A 9 10.69 -6.35 4.40
C ARG A 9 10.44 -5.99 5.85
N LYS A 10 10.91 -4.82 6.28
CA LYS A 10 10.51 -4.23 7.56
C LYS A 10 9.10 -3.64 7.48
N GLY A 11 8.28 -3.94 8.47
CA GLY A 11 6.91 -3.44 8.58
C GLY A 11 6.47 -3.36 10.04
N LEU A 12 5.15 -3.37 10.23
CA LEU A 12 4.50 -3.40 11.54
C LEU A 12 3.65 -4.66 11.67
N ILE A 13 3.32 -5.03 12.92
CA ILE A 13 2.64 -6.29 13.25
C ILE A 13 1.26 -6.42 12.57
N SER A 14 0.51 -5.34 12.36
CA SER A 14 -0.78 -5.39 11.65
C SER A 14 -0.65 -5.69 10.15
N GLY A 15 0.56 -5.55 9.58
CA GLY A 15 0.79 -5.57 8.14
C GLY A 15 0.45 -4.25 7.44
N GLY A 16 -0.01 -3.23 8.17
CA GLY A 16 -0.25 -1.85 7.72
C GLY A 16 0.36 -0.82 8.68
N VAL A 17 0.15 0.47 8.42
CA VAL A 17 0.66 1.57 9.27
C VAL A 17 -0.46 2.27 10.05
N LEU A 18 -1.69 2.23 9.54
CA LEU A 18 -2.78 3.07 10.02
C LEU A 18 -3.20 2.73 11.46
N LEU A 19 -3.33 1.44 11.78
CA LEU A 19 -3.83 1.00 13.08
C LEU A 19 -2.85 1.36 14.20
N GLU A 20 -1.57 1.03 14.03
CA GLU A 20 -0.53 1.33 15.00
C GLU A 20 -0.33 2.84 15.14
N LEU A 21 -0.42 3.60 14.06
CA LEU A 21 -0.32 5.06 14.11
C LEU A 21 -1.50 5.66 14.87
N LEU A 22 -2.72 5.14 14.67
CA LEU A 22 -3.90 5.57 15.42
C LEU A 22 -3.75 5.26 16.91
N ILE A 23 -3.42 4.01 17.26
CA ILE A 23 -3.28 3.58 18.65
C ILE A 23 -2.18 4.37 19.36
N SER A 24 -1.01 4.50 18.72
CA SER A 24 0.12 5.24 19.27
C SER A 24 -0.18 6.73 19.46
N THR A 25 -0.93 7.34 18.55
CA THR A 25 -1.36 8.74 18.66
C THR A 25 -2.35 8.93 19.81
N GLN A 26 -3.35 8.04 19.94
CA GLN A 26 -4.33 8.11 21.04
C GLN A 26 -3.64 7.92 22.40
N LEU A 27 -2.73 6.94 22.51
CA LEU A 27 -1.95 6.73 23.73
C LEU A 27 -1.05 7.94 24.03
N GLY A 28 -0.38 8.48 23.01
CA GLY A 28 0.43 9.67 23.14
C GLY A 28 -0.35 10.88 23.65
N PHE A 29 -1.59 11.08 23.20
CA PHE A 29 -2.46 12.14 23.71
C PHE A 29 -2.86 11.93 25.17
N VAL A 30 -3.13 10.69 25.58
CA VAL A 30 -3.43 10.36 26.99
C VAL A 30 -2.22 10.69 27.88
N VAL A 31 -1.02 10.30 27.47
CA VAL A 31 0.23 10.61 28.19
C VAL A 31 0.44 12.13 28.27
N MET A 32 0.24 12.84 27.17
CA MET A 32 0.36 14.29 27.11
C MET A 32 -0.66 15.00 28.01
N LEU A 33 -1.90 14.51 28.07
CA LEU A 33 -2.94 15.06 28.94
C LEU A 33 -2.57 14.86 30.41
N ALA A 34 -2.11 13.66 30.78
CA ALA A 34 -1.66 13.37 32.14
C ALA A 34 -0.47 14.27 32.54
N SER A 35 0.48 14.49 31.64
CA SER A 35 1.64 15.34 31.90
C SER A 35 1.27 16.83 32.03
N MET A 36 0.28 17.29 31.26
CA MET A 36 -0.29 18.64 31.43
C MET A 36 -0.98 18.81 32.79
N LEU A 37 -1.73 17.81 33.25
CA LEU A 37 -2.38 17.83 34.58
C LEU A 37 -1.36 17.86 35.72
N LEU A 38 -0.18 17.26 35.52
CA LEU A 38 0.96 17.33 36.45
C LEU A 38 1.73 18.66 36.38
N GLY A 39 1.31 19.60 35.54
CA GLY A 39 1.95 20.91 35.39
C GLY A 39 3.29 20.87 34.66
N LEU A 40 3.56 19.83 33.87
CA LEU A 40 4.83 19.72 33.15
C LEU A 40 4.95 20.77 32.02
N PRO A 41 6.16 21.32 31.79
CA PRO A 41 6.39 22.29 30.72
C PRO A 41 6.00 21.75 29.33
N VAL A 42 5.60 22.67 28.43
CA VAL A 42 5.14 22.33 27.07
C VAL A 42 6.15 21.47 26.30
N TRP A 43 7.44 21.77 26.39
CA TRP A 43 8.47 21.01 25.68
C TRP A 43 8.57 19.55 26.19
N VAL A 44 8.35 19.31 27.49
CA VAL A 44 8.29 17.96 28.07
C VAL A 44 7.07 17.21 27.52
N ASN A 45 5.91 17.87 27.45
CA ASN A 45 4.69 17.29 26.91
C ASN A 45 4.87 16.85 25.44
N VAL A 46 5.53 17.68 24.62
CA VAL A 46 5.86 17.33 23.23
C VAL A 46 6.81 16.14 23.16
N LEU A 47 7.86 16.11 23.98
CA LEU A 47 8.79 14.97 24.03
C LEU A 47 8.10 13.68 24.46
N LEU A 48 7.20 13.74 25.44
CA LEU A 48 6.43 12.58 25.89
C LEU A 48 5.47 12.06 24.82
N LEU A 49 4.79 12.97 24.09
CA LEU A 49 3.93 12.60 22.97
C LEU A 49 4.73 11.87 21.88
N VAL A 50 5.80 12.49 21.39
CA VAL A 50 6.66 11.93 20.33
C VAL A 50 7.35 10.65 20.80
N GLY A 51 7.82 10.62 22.05
CA GLY A 51 8.46 9.47 22.67
C GLY A 51 7.51 8.28 22.78
N THR A 52 6.27 8.51 23.22
CA THR A 52 5.24 7.46 23.30
C THR A 52 4.93 6.89 21.92
N ILE A 53 4.74 7.76 20.92
CA ILE A 53 4.48 7.30 19.55
C ILE A 53 5.64 6.45 19.03
N THR A 54 6.87 6.94 19.20
CA THR A 54 8.08 6.26 18.74
C THR A 54 8.28 4.91 19.45
N ALA A 55 8.05 4.86 20.76
CA ALA A 55 8.14 3.64 21.55
C ALA A 55 7.13 2.59 21.09
N VAL A 56 5.86 2.98 20.88
CA VAL A 56 4.83 2.06 20.39
C VAL A 56 5.20 1.53 19.00
N LEU A 57 5.61 2.40 18.06
CA LEU A 57 6.01 1.96 16.72
C LEU A 57 7.24 1.05 16.74
N HIS A 58 8.19 1.30 17.64
CA HIS A 58 9.35 0.43 17.82
C HIS A 58 8.96 -0.95 18.34
N VAL A 59 8.12 -1.00 19.38
CA VAL A 59 7.58 -2.23 19.97
C VAL A 59 6.75 -3.02 18.96
N CYS A 60 5.96 -2.33 18.14
CA CYS A 60 5.15 -2.91 17.06
C CYS A 60 5.93 -3.20 15.77
N SER A 61 7.26 -3.02 15.75
CA SER A 61 8.06 -3.31 14.57
C SER A 61 8.11 -4.80 14.28
N ALA A 62 8.00 -5.16 13.00
CA ALA A 62 8.00 -6.53 12.53
C ALA A 62 8.82 -6.68 11.24
N GLU A 63 9.25 -7.91 10.99
CA GLU A 63 9.79 -8.36 9.72
C GLU A 63 8.73 -9.18 9.01
N ILE A 64 8.46 -8.84 7.76
CA ILE A 64 7.44 -9.47 6.92
C ILE A 64 8.15 -10.20 5.80
N HIS A 65 7.89 -11.50 5.72
CA HIS A 65 8.44 -12.43 4.76
C HIS A 65 7.33 -12.85 3.81
N TYR A 66 7.59 -12.73 2.51
CA TYR A 66 6.70 -13.18 1.46
C TYR A 66 7.37 -14.32 0.73
N ARG A 67 6.68 -15.44 0.58
CA ARG A 67 7.18 -16.61 -0.11
C ARG A 67 6.16 -17.07 -1.13
N VAL A 68 6.63 -17.29 -2.35
CA VAL A 68 5.85 -17.92 -3.40
C VAL A 68 5.94 -19.43 -3.23
N ASP A 69 4.79 -20.08 -3.08
CA ASP A 69 4.64 -21.52 -2.96
C ASP A 69 3.95 -22.08 -4.21
N ALA A 70 3.96 -23.40 -4.38
CA ALA A 70 3.31 -24.05 -5.52
C ALA A 70 1.80 -23.75 -5.56
N ASP A 71 1.14 -23.77 -4.40
CA ASP A 71 -0.31 -23.65 -4.29
C ASP A 71 -0.80 -22.21 -4.05
N GLY A 72 0.13 -21.28 -3.75
CA GLY A 72 -0.24 -19.90 -3.47
C GLY A 72 0.89 -19.00 -2.99
N LEU A 73 0.51 -17.99 -2.20
CA LEU A 73 1.42 -17.01 -1.61
C LEU A 73 1.32 -17.07 -0.09
N THR A 74 2.45 -17.24 0.57
CA THR A 74 2.55 -17.21 2.03
C THR A 74 3.14 -15.89 2.50
N ARG A 75 2.49 -15.27 3.49
CA ARG A 75 3.01 -14.12 4.23
C ARG A 75 3.24 -14.52 5.68
N PHE A 76 4.47 -14.35 6.16
CA PHE A 76 4.85 -14.56 7.54
C PHE A 76 5.28 -13.23 8.17
N ILE A 77 4.65 -12.87 9.28
CA ILE A 77 4.94 -11.65 10.04
C ILE A 77 5.61 -12.07 11.36
N GLU A 78 6.86 -11.66 11.54
CA GLU A 78 7.64 -11.90 12.74
C GLU A 78 7.91 -10.58 13.49
N PRO A 79 7.38 -10.42 14.71
CA PRO A 79 7.68 -9.25 15.54
C PRO A 79 9.17 -9.19 15.89
N ARG A 80 9.77 -8.00 15.83
CA ARG A 80 11.20 -7.81 16.17
C ARG A 80 11.43 -7.70 17.67
N VAL A 81 10.56 -6.96 18.37
CA VAL A 81 10.73 -6.64 19.79
C VAL A 81 9.93 -7.60 20.66
N LEU A 82 8.60 -7.61 20.53
CA LEU A 82 7.73 -8.50 21.30
C LEU A 82 7.66 -9.88 20.65
N LYS A 83 8.60 -10.77 21.00
CA LYS A 83 8.67 -12.16 20.51
C LYS A 83 7.56 -13.08 21.06
N SER A 84 6.35 -12.56 21.25
CA SER A 84 5.19 -13.36 21.63
C SER A 84 4.72 -14.22 20.46
N LYS A 85 4.44 -15.50 20.74
CA LYS A 85 3.90 -16.45 19.74
C LYS A 85 2.55 -15.99 19.17
N GLN A 86 1.76 -15.24 19.95
CA GLN A 86 0.45 -14.73 19.51
C GLN A 86 0.55 -13.61 18.48
N LEU A 87 1.68 -12.89 18.44
CA LEU A 87 1.92 -11.80 17.51
C LEU A 87 2.54 -12.28 16.19
N ARG A 88 3.05 -13.52 16.17
CA ARG A 88 3.52 -14.18 14.94
C ARG A 88 2.30 -14.59 14.12
N ARG A 89 2.26 -14.16 12.86
CA ARG A 89 1.14 -14.47 11.97
C ARG A 89 1.65 -15.10 10.69
N LEU A 90 1.15 -16.30 10.39
CA LEU A 90 1.32 -16.95 9.10
C LEU A 90 -0.02 -16.89 8.37
N THR A 91 -0.01 -16.35 7.16
CA THR A 91 -1.20 -16.27 6.31
C THR A 91 -0.86 -16.84 4.94
N HIS A 92 -1.49 -17.95 4.59
CA HIS A 92 -1.42 -18.53 3.27
C HIS A 92 -2.63 -18.10 2.44
N ILE A 93 -2.41 -17.82 1.16
CA ILE A 93 -3.45 -17.46 0.20
C ILE A 93 -3.26 -18.30 -1.05
N ASP A 94 -4.24 -19.16 -1.31
CA ASP A 94 -4.27 -19.99 -2.51
C ASP A 94 -4.38 -19.14 -3.79
N TRP A 95 -3.80 -19.63 -4.89
CA TRP A 95 -3.94 -18.98 -6.21
C TRP A 95 -5.40 -18.76 -6.61
N SER A 96 -6.29 -19.70 -6.27
CA SER A 96 -7.72 -19.65 -6.58
C SER A 96 -8.44 -18.43 -5.98
N ARG A 97 -7.92 -17.92 -4.86
CA ARG A 97 -8.46 -16.74 -4.16
C ARG A 97 -7.97 -15.42 -4.75
N ILE A 98 -6.94 -15.42 -5.57
CA ILE A 98 -6.42 -14.21 -6.19
C ILE A 98 -7.30 -13.87 -7.40
N GLU A 99 -7.81 -12.65 -7.44
CA GLU A 99 -8.62 -12.14 -8.55
C GLU A 99 -7.72 -11.44 -9.58
N SER A 100 -6.87 -10.55 -9.10
CA SER A 100 -6.00 -9.76 -9.96
C SER A 100 -4.72 -9.33 -9.26
N TYR A 101 -3.72 -8.99 -10.06
CA TYR A 101 -2.50 -8.35 -9.59
C TYR A 101 -2.14 -7.15 -10.45
N THR A 102 -1.39 -6.22 -9.86
CA THR A 102 -0.86 -5.04 -10.53
C THR A 102 0.58 -4.83 -10.09
N VAL A 103 1.50 -4.84 -11.04
CA VAL A 103 2.89 -4.42 -10.82
C VAL A 103 3.00 -2.97 -11.25
N ASP A 104 3.46 -2.13 -10.34
CA ASP A 104 3.59 -0.72 -10.59
C ASP A 104 4.62 -0.05 -9.65
N HIS A 105 4.68 1.28 -9.61
CA HIS A 105 5.53 2.05 -8.71
C HIS A 105 4.77 3.25 -8.13
N ASP A 106 5.27 3.78 -7.03
CA ASP A 106 4.70 4.90 -6.27
C ASP A 106 5.85 5.79 -5.76
N ARG A 107 5.55 6.91 -5.09
CA ARG A 107 6.57 7.79 -4.49
C ARG A 107 6.39 7.93 -2.99
N ASN A 108 7.50 7.98 -2.26
CA ASN A 108 7.48 8.27 -0.83
C ASN A 108 7.41 9.78 -0.57
N ARG A 109 7.34 10.17 0.72
CA ARG A 109 7.30 11.59 1.13
C ARG A 109 8.53 12.39 0.70
N SER A 110 9.65 11.71 0.47
CA SER A 110 10.90 12.28 -0.04
C SER A 110 10.99 12.26 -1.57
N TRP A 111 9.86 12.04 -2.27
CA TRP A 111 9.76 11.98 -3.73
C TRP A 111 10.54 10.85 -4.42
N GLN A 112 11.09 9.91 -3.67
CA GLN A 112 11.79 8.76 -4.23
C GLN A 112 10.79 7.71 -4.71
N ALA A 113 11.01 7.21 -5.93
CA ALA A 113 10.18 6.17 -6.51
C ALA A 113 10.50 4.80 -5.88
N TYR A 114 9.47 3.98 -5.67
CA TYR A 114 9.60 2.59 -5.26
C TYR A 114 8.58 1.71 -5.98
N PRO A 115 8.94 0.48 -6.36
CA PRO A 115 8.03 -0.45 -7.02
C PRO A 115 7.08 -1.09 -6.00
N TYR A 116 5.92 -1.56 -6.46
CA TYR A 116 4.98 -2.33 -5.66
C TYR A 116 4.22 -3.35 -6.50
N LEU A 117 3.89 -4.46 -5.85
CA LEU A 117 2.97 -5.49 -6.31
C LEU A 117 1.70 -5.38 -5.46
N LEU A 118 0.59 -5.09 -6.12
CA LEU A 118 -0.74 -5.05 -5.52
C LEU A 118 -1.49 -6.32 -5.91
N ILE A 119 -1.91 -7.09 -4.92
CA ILE A 119 -2.67 -8.33 -5.09
C ILE A 119 -4.07 -8.08 -4.52
N LYS A 120 -5.09 -8.40 -5.30
CA LYS A 120 -6.50 -8.32 -4.90
C LYS A 120 -7.12 -9.70 -4.93
N GLY A 121 -7.82 -10.03 -3.87
CA GLY A 121 -8.49 -11.31 -3.70
C GLY A 121 -10.00 -11.26 -3.81
N LYS A 122 -10.57 -12.43 -4.12
CA LYS A 122 -12.00 -12.73 -4.11
C LYS A 122 -12.54 -12.82 -2.68
N GLU A 123 -13.86 -12.93 -2.53
CA GLU A 123 -14.55 -12.94 -1.24
C GLU A 123 -14.05 -14.04 -0.27
N PRO A 124 -13.87 -13.72 1.04
CA PRO A 124 -13.86 -12.37 1.61
C PRO A 124 -12.71 -11.54 1.06
N SER A 125 -13.02 -10.32 0.60
CA SER A 125 -12.08 -9.50 -0.17
C SER A 125 -10.85 -9.15 0.66
N PHE A 126 -9.69 -9.21 0.03
CA PHE A 126 -8.44 -8.79 0.64
C PHE A 126 -7.58 -8.02 -0.38
N GLN A 127 -6.70 -7.17 0.14
CA GLN A 127 -5.76 -6.43 -0.66
C GLN A 127 -4.38 -6.44 0.01
N TRP A 128 -3.37 -6.94 -0.69
CA TRP A 128 -1.97 -6.90 -0.23
C TRP A 128 -1.17 -5.99 -1.15
N LYS A 129 -0.56 -4.94 -0.58
CA LYS A 129 0.41 -4.07 -1.29
C LYS A 129 1.81 -4.38 -0.78
N ILE A 130 2.58 -5.13 -1.56
CA ILE A 130 3.97 -5.46 -1.27
C ILE A 130 4.83 -4.44 -2.01
N ALA A 131 5.62 -3.63 -1.30
CA ALA A 131 6.44 -2.60 -1.93
C ALA A 131 7.93 -2.88 -1.75
N GLY A 132 8.69 -2.64 -2.82
CA GLY A 132 10.13 -2.64 -2.85
C GLY A 132 10.72 -1.51 -1.99
N THR A 133 12.00 -1.61 -1.70
CA THR A 133 12.75 -0.56 -0.98
C THR A 133 13.13 0.61 -1.88
N SER A 134 13.50 0.33 -3.12
CA SER A 134 13.88 1.29 -4.16
C SER A 134 13.57 0.72 -5.55
N MET A 135 13.73 1.55 -6.60
CA MET A 135 13.56 1.09 -7.99
C MET A 135 14.58 0.03 -8.43
N GLU A 136 15.69 -0.12 -7.71
CA GLU A 136 16.78 -1.07 -8.02
C GLU A 136 16.80 -2.27 -7.06
N ASP A 137 15.67 -2.54 -6.40
CA ASP A 137 15.53 -3.65 -5.45
C ASP A 137 15.48 -5.00 -6.19
N ALA A 138 16.65 -5.55 -6.53
CA ALA A 138 16.79 -6.81 -7.25
C ALA A 138 16.19 -8.02 -6.49
N ALA A 139 16.03 -7.94 -5.17
CA ALA A 139 15.32 -8.99 -4.41
C ALA A 139 13.81 -8.91 -4.67
N PHE A 140 13.26 -7.70 -4.71
CA PHE A 140 11.86 -7.47 -5.08
C PHE A 140 11.59 -7.91 -6.52
N ASP A 141 12.46 -7.56 -7.47
CA ASP A 141 12.28 -7.92 -8.89
C ASP A 141 12.28 -9.43 -9.10
N ARG A 142 13.22 -10.15 -8.47
CA ARG A 142 13.25 -11.62 -8.50
C ARG A 142 11.98 -12.23 -7.90
N PHE A 143 11.49 -11.67 -6.80
CA PHE A 143 10.25 -12.11 -6.18
C PHE A 143 9.03 -11.89 -7.08
N VAL A 144 8.88 -10.71 -7.70
CA VAL A 144 7.79 -10.42 -8.63
C VAL A 144 7.86 -11.33 -9.85
N HIS A 145 9.06 -11.56 -10.40
CA HIS A 145 9.26 -12.47 -11.52
C HIS A 145 8.84 -13.90 -11.15
N SER A 146 9.28 -14.40 -9.98
CA SER A 146 8.86 -15.71 -9.47
C SER A 146 7.35 -15.78 -9.27
N PHE A 147 6.73 -14.73 -8.71
CA PHE A 147 5.29 -14.66 -8.51
C PHE A 147 4.54 -14.77 -9.84
N VAL A 148 4.93 -14.01 -10.86
CA VAL A 148 4.28 -14.02 -12.18
C VAL A 148 4.44 -15.37 -12.86
N GLN A 149 5.61 -16.01 -12.75
CA GLN A 149 5.85 -17.34 -13.31
C GLN A 149 5.06 -18.45 -12.63
N SER A 150 4.79 -18.32 -11.33
CA SER A 150 4.02 -19.30 -10.55
C SER A 150 2.50 -19.16 -10.70
N ILE A 151 2.00 -18.10 -11.36
CA ILE A 151 0.57 -17.96 -11.64
C ILE A 151 0.14 -19.09 -12.58
N PRO A 152 -0.85 -19.91 -12.19
CA PRO A 152 -1.42 -20.91 -13.08
C PRO A 152 -1.96 -20.21 -14.33
N SER A 153 -1.29 -20.40 -15.46
CA SER A 153 -1.70 -19.83 -16.74
C SER A 153 -3.02 -20.50 -17.15
N GLY A 154 -4.14 -19.79 -17.07
CA GLY A 154 -5.46 -20.29 -17.45
C GLY A 154 -5.66 -20.45 -18.96
N GLY A 155 -4.62 -20.83 -19.70
CA GLY A 155 -4.67 -21.04 -21.14
C GLY A 155 -3.29 -21.01 -21.80
N ALA A 156 -2.71 -22.19 -22.00
CA ALA A 156 -1.72 -22.45 -23.05
C ALA A 156 -1.82 -23.93 -23.45
N LEU A 157 -2.48 -24.16 -24.59
CA LEU A 157 -2.19 -25.18 -25.61
C LEU A 157 -1.44 -26.44 -25.14
N ASP A 158 -2.17 -27.43 -24.64
CA ASP A 158 -1.76 -28.83 -24.77
C ASP A 158 -2.82 -29.56 -25.61
N GLN A 159 -2.44 -29.91 -26.84
CA GLN A 159 -3.10 -30.95 -27.61
C GLN A 159 -2.89 -32.28 -26.87
N GLU A 160 -3.89 -32.80 -26.16
CA GLU A 160 -3.95 -34.22 -25.83
C GLU A 160 -5.41 -34.73 -25.81
N PRO A 161 -5.63 -36.03 -26.10
CA PRO A 161 -6.81 -36.57 -26.75
C PRO A 161 -8.02 -36.72 -25.82
N PRO A 162 -9.24 -36.95 -26.37
CA PRO A 162 -10.46 -36.85 -25.58
C PRO A 162 -10.61 -38.09 -24.69
N SER A 163 -10.39 -37.94 -23.39
CA SER A 163 -10.88 -38.90 -22.40
C SER A 163 -11.18 -38.23 -21.06
N GLU A 164 -12.42 -38.42 -20.65
CA GLU A 164 -13.00 -38.26 -19.30
C GLU A 164 -13.19 -36.83 -18.76
N ARG A 165 -14.47 -36.43 -18.77
CA ARG A 165 -15.02 -35.24 -18.11
C ARG A 165 -14.79 -35.31 -16.59
N SER A 166 -13.68 -34.76 -16.13
CA SER A 166 -13.56 -34.30 -14.75
C SER A 166 -14.10 -32.88 -14.64
N PHE A 167 -15.07 -32.65 -13.76
CA PHE A 167 -15.53 -31.31 -13.38
C PHE A 167 -14.36 -30.54 -12.74
N GLN A 168 -13.54 -29.87 -13.56
CA GLN A 168 -12.62 -28.87 -13.06
C GLN A 168 -13.44 -27.59 -12.79
N PRO A 169 -13.49 -27.09 -11.54
CA PRO A 169 -14.08 -25.78 -11.30
C PRO A 169 -13.31 -24.77 -12.13
N SER A 170 -14.02 -23.97 -12.92
CA SER A 170 -13.42 -22.98 -13.83
C SER A 170 -12.48 -22.07 -13.02
N LYS A 171 -11.17 -22.37 -13.05
CA LYS A 171 -10.15 -21.50 -12.47
C LYS A 171 -10.11 -20.27 -13.35
N GLN A 172 -10.91 -19.27 -13.02
CA GLN A 172 -10.84 -17.97 -13.68
C GLN A 172 -9.38 -17.50 -13.65
N PRO A 173 -8.79 -17.17 -14.81
CA PRO A 173 -7.38 -16.79 -14.87
C PRO A 173 -7.17 -15.53 -14.03
N ILE A 174 -6.09 -15.53 -13.24
CA ILE A 174 -5.67 -14.35 -12.47
C ILE A 174 -5.34 -13.23 -13.46
N GLN A 175 -6.07 -12.11 -13.38
CA GLN A 175 -5.93 -11.04 -14.37
C GLN A 175 -4.83 -10.04 -13.98
N GLN A 176 -3.91 -9.75 -14.91
CA GLN A 176 -3.00 -8.62 -14.77
C GLN A 176 -3.76 -7.31 -15.05
N ARG A 177 -3.93 -6.47 -14.03
CA ARG A 177 -4.56 -5.15 -14.17
C ARG A 177 -3.50 -4.06 -14.31
N ARG A 178 -3.78 -3.10 -15.20
CA ARG A 178 -2.98 -1.88 -15.32
C ARG A 178 -3.14 -1.02 -14.07
N GLY A 179 -2.06 -0.38 -13.63
CA GLY A 179 -2.11 0.60 -12.53
C GLY A 179 -3.11 1.73 -12.81
N PHE A 180 -3.71 2.28 -11.75
CA PHE A 180 -4.78 3.27 -11.82
C PHE A 180 -4.47 4.41 -12.81
N TYR A 181 -3.28 5.01 -12.69
CA TYR A 181 -2.83 6.15 -13.51
C TYR A 181 -2.69 5.86 -15.01
N ARG A 182 -2.67 4.58 -15.43
CA ARG A 182 -2.65 4.17 -16.85
C ARG A 182 -4.04 4.04 -17.46
N THR A 183 -5.10 4.05 -16.67
CA THR A 183 -6.47 3.85 -17.16
C THR A 183 -7.03 5.13 -17.80
N LYS A 184 -7.89 4.99 -18.82
CA LYS A 184 -8.58 6.13 -19.44
C LYS A 184 -9.38 6.96 -18.42
N ARG A 185 -9.99 6.29 -17.44
CA ARG A 185 -10.73 6.93 -16.34
C ARG A 185 -9.84 7.83 -15.48
N ALA A 186 -8.62 7.40 -15.16
CA ALA A 186 -7.69 8.23 -14.40
C ALA A 186 -7.23 9.47 -15.18
N LYS A 187 -7.04 9.34 -16.50
CA LYS A 187 -6.74 10.50 -17.36
C LYS A 187 -7.89 11.51 -17.40
N LEU A 188 -9.13 11.03 -17.52
CA LEU A 188 -10.32 11.87 -17.46
C LEU A 188 -10.46 12.58 -16.10
N LEU A 189 -10.27 11.83 -15.00
CA LEU A 189 -10.34 12.38 -13.65
C LEU A 189 -9.24 13.43 -13.40
N ALA A 190 -8.02 13.19 -13.89
CA ALA A 190 -6.93 14.15 -13.79
C ALA A 190 -7.27 15.46 -14.53
N LEU A 191 -7.84 15.36 -15.73
CA LEU A 191 -8.27 16.53 -16.50
C LEU A 191 -9.40 17.28 -15.79
N LEU A 192 -10.34 16.57 -15.17
CA LEU A 192 -11.41 17.16 -14.36
C LEU A 192 -10.86 17.91 -13.14
N PHE A 193 -9.88 17.35 -12.43
CA PHE A 193 -9.24 18.05 -11.31
C PHE A 193 -8.51 19.31 -11.77
N VAL A 194 -7.77 19.26 -12.88
CA VAL A 194 -7.13 20.46 -13.45
C VAL A 194 -8.17 21.52 -13.83
N ALA A 195 -9.29 21.13 -14.45
CA ALA A 195 -10.34 22.07 -14.81
C ALA A 195 -10.95 22.74 -13.58
N LEU A 196 -11.23 21.97 -12.52
CA LEU A 196 -11.72 22.51 -11.25
C LEU A 196 -10.72 23.48 -10.60
N ASP A 197 -9.44 23.11 -10.57
CA ASP A 197 -8.38 23.96 -10.01
C ASP A 197 -8.27 25.27 -10.77
N VAL A 198 -8.32 25.23 -12.11
CA VAL A 198 -8.31 26.44 -12.95
C VAL A 198 -9.54 27.31 -12.69
N ILE A 199 -10.73 26.73 -12.59
CA ILE A 199 -11.97 27.47 -12.29
C ILE A 199 -11.87 28.15 -10.93
N ILE A 200 -11.40 27.43 -9.90
CA ILE A 200 -11.28 27.96 -8.54
C ILE A 200 -10.24 29.08 -8.49
N VAL A 201 -9.05 28.84 -9.07
CA VAL A 201 -7.97 29.84 -9.10
C VAL A 201 -8.38 31.08 -9.89
N PHE A 202 -9.02 30.90 -11.05
CA PHE A 202 -9.54 32.01 -11.86
C PHE A 202 -10.66 32.77 -11.14
N GLY A 203 -11.57 32.07 -10.46
CA GLY A 203 -12.64 32.68 -9.68
C GLY A 203 -12.10 33.53 -8.53
N VAL A 204 -11.07 33.05 -7.84
CA VAL A 204 -10.36 33.79 -6.79
C VAL A 204 -9.63 35.00 -7.37
N TRP A 205 -8.94 34.83 -8.50
CA TRP A 205 -8.16 35.90 -9.13
C TRP A 205 -9.03 37.03 -9.69
N THR A 206 -10.19 36.69 -10.28
CA THR A 206 -11.17 37.65 -10.80
C THR A 206 -12.05 38.28 -9.70
N GLY A 207 -11.92 37.84 -8.45
CA GLY A 207 -12.74 38.31 -7.34
C GLY A 207 -14.18 37.79 -7.35
N SER A 208 -14.53 36.89 -8.27
CA SER A 208 -15.85 36.25 -8.32
C SER A 208 -16.05 35.18 -7.24
N LEU A 209 -14.97 34.72 -6.61
CA LEU A 209 -14.98 33.67 -5.59
C LEU A 209 -14.10 34.09 -4.40
N SER A 210 -14.71 34.35 -3.23
CA SER A 210 -13.97 34.66 -2.01
C SER A 210 -13.72 33.39 -1.20
N LEU A 211 -12.46 33.11 -0.91
CA LEU A 211 -12.05 31.99 -0.04
C LEU A 211 -11.59 32.53 1.31
N SER A 212 -11.97 31.85 2.39
CA SER A 212 -11.38 32.09 3.71
C SER A 212 -9.89 31.74 3.72
N GLN A 213 -9.13 32.25 4.70
CA GLN A 213 -7.70 31.89 4.84
C GLN A 213 -7.47 30.38 4.91
N THR A 214 -8.36 29.65 5.62
CA THR A 214 -8.34 28.18 5.66
C THR A 214 -8.61 27.55 4.30
N GLY A 215 -9.54 28.11 3.52
CA GLY A 215 -9.84 27.67 2.15
C GLY A 215 -8.65 27.90 1.21
N MET A 216 -8.00 29.06 1.31
CA MET A 216 -6.80 29.40 0.56
C MET A 216 -5.63 28.45 0.89
N TYR A 217 -5.40 28.17 2.17
CA TYR A 217 -4.39 27.21 2.60
C TYR A 217 -4.65 25.81 2.02
N ARG A 218 -5.89 25.33 2.08
CA ARG A 218 -6.25 24.03 1.50
C ARG A 218 -6.03 23.99 -0.02
N LEU A 219 -6.36 25.06 -0.73
CA LEU A 219 -6.12 25.17 -2.17
C LEU A 219 -4.62 25.06 -2.48
N VAL A 220 -3.78 25.87 -1.82
CA VAL A 220 -2.34 25.97 -2.14
C VAL A 220 -1.53 24.80 -1.60
N ALA A 221 -1.81 24.34 -0.38
CA ALA A 221 -0.99 23.33 0.30
C ALA A 221 -1.47 21.89 0.07
N VAL A 222 -2.73 21.69 -0.31
CA VAL A 222 -3.33 20.35 -0.43
C VAL A 222 -3.81 20.08 -1.85
N LEU A 223 -4.67 20.96 -2.38
CA LEU A 223 -5.38 20.72 -3.63
C LEU A 223 -4.44 20.83 -4.84
N LEU A 224 -3.78 21.98 -5.03
CA LEU A 224 -2.87 22.20 -6.17
C LEU A 224 -1.71 21.19 -6.20
N PRO A 225 -0.96 20.93 -5.11
CA PRO A 225 0.11 19.93 -5.14
C PRO A 225 -0.43 18.52 -5.43
N GLY A 226 -1.63 18.20 -4.93
CA GLY A 226 -2.32 16.94 -5.21
C GLY A 226 -2.67 16.78 -6.69
N THR A 227 -3.24 17.82 -7.31
CA THR A 227 -3.59 17.81 -8.74
C THR A 227 -2.34 17.75 -9.60
N VAL A 228 -1.30 18.53 -9.29
CA VAL A 228 -0.01 18.48 -9.99
C VAL A 228 0.60 17.08 -9.90
N TYR A 229 0.54 16.44 -8.73
CA TYR A 229 1.01 15.06 -8.57
C TYR A 229 0.22 14.08 -9.47
N VAL A 230 -1.10 14.15 -9.46
CA VAL A 230 -1.96 13.28 -10.28
C VAL A 230 -1.69 13.51 -11.77
N LEU A 231 -1.58 14.76 -12.21
CA LEU A 231 -1.31 15.14 -13.60
C LEU A 231 0.06 14.65 -14.05
N TYR A 232 1.11 14.91 -13.27
CA TYR A 232 2.45 14.40 -13.54
C TYR A 232 2.42 12.87 -13.68
N ARG A 233 1.69 12.18 -12.81
CA ARG A 233 1.64 10.72 -12.77
C ARG A 233 0.89 10.10 -13.95
N THR A 234 -0.15 10.78 -14.46
CA THR A 234 -0.93 10.31 -15.61
C THR A 234 -0.29 10.64 -16.95
N LEU A 235 0.49 11.73 -17.04
CA LEU A 235 1.16 12.16 -18.27
C LEU A 235 2.54 11.54 -18.48
N HIS A 236 3.32 11.35 -17.41
CA HIS A 236 4.70 10.84 -17.50
C HIS A 236 4.76 9.30 -17.57
N ARG A 237 3.75 8.65 -18.16
CA ARG A 237 3.57 7.20 -18.22
C ARG A 237 2.91 6.72 -19.51
#